data_AF-A0A0E0D574-F1
#
_entry.id   AF-A0A0E0D574-F1
#
_cell.length_a   1.000
_cell.length_b   1.000
_cell.length_c   1.000
_cell.angle_alpha   90.00
_cell.angle_beta   90.00
_cell.angle_gamma   90.00
#
_symmetry.space_group_name_H-M   'P 1'
#
loop_
_entity.id
_entity.type
_entity.pdbx_description
1 polymer ?
#
loop_
_entity_poly.entity_id
_entity_poly.type
_entity_poly.pdbx_seq_one_letter_code
_entity_poly.pdbx_strand_id
1 'polypeptide(L)'
;MEEGMVRGCGEGLQQGGPRYTRSIDHYFYTSKSSINLNMASSNFFLLTAFIALVATQAMASDPSPLQDFCVADRNSPVRVNGFPCKDAKDVNVDDFFLAANLDKPMDTTKSKAGSNVTLINVMKLAGLNTLGISMARIDYAPKGQNPPHTHPRATEILTVLEGILYVGFVTSNQANGENKLFTKTLNKGDVFVFPQGLIHFQFNPSYDKPAVAIAALSSQNPGAITIANAVFGSNPPISDDVLAKAFQVDKKAVDWLQAQFWENNHN
;
A
#
# COMPACT_ATOMS: atom_id res chain seq x y z
N MET A 1 64.20 -14.86 -12.50
CA MET A 1 65.63 -14.81 -12.88
C MET A 1 65.82 -13.47 -13.55
N GLU A 2 66.58 -12.51 -13.07
CA GLU A 2 67.58 -12.40 -12.00
C GLU A 2 67.73 -10.89 -11.78
N GLU A 3 67.59 -10.42 -10.54
CA GLU A 3 68.61 -9.70 -9.75
C GLU A 3 69.77 -9.03 -10.51
N GLY A 4 70.19 -7.85 -10.05
CA GLY A 4 71.56 -7.39 -10.30
C GLY A 4 71.83 -5.90 -10.17
N MET A 5 72.00 -5.45 -8.93
CA MET A 5 72.60 -4.17 -8.52
C MET A 5 74.09 -4.08 -8.90
N VAL A 6 74.67 -2.86 -8.99
CA VAL A 6 76.05 -2.40 -8.62
C VAL A 6 76.34 -1.06 -9.34
N ARG A 7 76.47 0.09 -8.65
CA ARG A 7 77.60 0.69 -7.88
C ARG A 7 78.74 1.32 -8.71
N GLY A 8 79.11 2.54 -8.34
CA GLY A 8 80.40 3.22 -8.61
C GLY A 8 80.24 4.74 -8.39
N CYS A 9 80.71 5.38 -7.32
CA CYS A 9 82.09 5.60 -6.77
C CYS A 9 82.87 6.75 -7.43
N GLY A 10 83.47 7.61 -6.58
CA GLY A 10 84.54 8.57 -6.90
C GLY A 10 84.15 10.02 -6.59
N GLU A 11 84.44 10.63 -5.43
CA GLU A 11 85.73 11.00 -4.78
C GLU A 11 86.49 12.18 -5.43
N GLY A 12 86.96 13.11 -4.58
CA GLY A 12 87.98 14.13 -4.87
C GLY A 12 87.58 15.54 -4.38
N LEU A 13 87.91 15.95 -3.14
CA LEU A 13 89.15 16.64 -2.71
C LEU A 13 89.24 18.08 -3.29
N GLN A 14 89.63 19.16 -2.60
CA GLN A 14 90.48 19.38 -1.43
C GLN A 14 90.35 20.89 -1.06
N GLN A 15 90.03 21.25 0.19
CA GLN A 15 90.94 21.77 1.24
C GLN A 15 91.18 23.29 1.32
N GLY A 16 91.15 23.78 2.57
CA GLY A 16 91.87 24.97 3.07
C GLY A 16 90.96 26.01 3.71
N GLY A 17 90.60 25.94 4.99
CA GLY A 17 91.48 26.26 6.13
C GLY A 17 90.65 26.93 7.27
N PRO A 18 91.22 27.17 8.46
CA PRO A 18 90.67 26.76 9.77
C PRO A 18 89.98 27.92 10.53
N ARG A 19 89.32 27.81 11.69
CA ARG A 19 89.56 26.97 12.89
C ARG A 19 88.40 27.22 13.90
N TYR A 20 87.86 26.15 14.51
CA TYR A 20 87.42 25.99 15.93
C TYR A 20 86.35 26.96 16.51
N THR A 21 85.31 26.60 17.27
CA THR A 21 84.89 25.35 17.96
C THR A 21 83.42 25.45 18.40
N ARG A 22 82.72 24.31 18.30
CA ARG A 22 81.43 23.88 18.88
C ARG A 22 80.79 24.69 20.03
N SER A 23 79.49 24.96 19.87
CA SER A 23 78.44 24.54 20.82
C SER A 23 77.25 24.00 20.03
N ILE A 24 76.64 22.92 20.53
CA ILE A 24 75.59 22.12 19.89
C ILE A 24 74.27 22.51 20.54
N ASP A 25 73.35 23.12 19.78
CA ASP A 25 71.95 23.27 20.19
C ASP A 25 71.08 22.32 19.35
N HIS A 26 70.58 21.27 20.01
CA HIS A 26 69.57 20.37 19.49
C HIS A 26 68.22 21.10 19.37
N TYR A 27 67.82 21.49 18.16
CA TYR A 27 66.43 21.88 17.89
C TYR A 27 65.57 20.64 17.63
N PHE A 28 64.81 20.22 18.64
CA PHE A 28 63.67 19.31 18.46
C PHE A 28 62.49 20.11 17.87
N TYR A 29 62.18 19.88 16.60
CA TYR A 29 60.92 20.35 16.00
C TYR A 29 59.80 19.39 16.40
N THR A 30 58.96 19.77 17.36
CA THR A 30 57.70 19.08 17.63
C THR A 30 56.62 19.69 16.73
N SER A 31 56.23 18.97 15.68
CA SER A 31 55.01 19.30 14.92
C SER A 31 53.79 19.02 15.80
N LYS A 32 53.13 20.07 16.30
CA LYS A 32 51.78 19.95 16.85
C LYS A 32 50.81 19.82 15.68
N SER A 33 50.42 18.59 15.37
CA SER A 33 49.30 18.28 14.50
C SER A 33 47.99 18.68 15.20
N SER A 34 47.50 19.89 14.95
CA SER A 34 46.15 20.31 15.34
C SER A 34 45.14 19.53 14.49
N ILE A 35 44.65 18.40 14.98
CA ILE A 35 43.57 17.67 14.32
C ILE A 35 42.31 18.56 14.41
N ASN A 36 41.84 19.06 13.27
CA ASN A 36 40.58 19.79 13.15
C ASN A 36 39.40 18.85 13.42
N LEU A 37 39.04 18.66 14.70
CA LEU A 37 37.88 17.84 15.10
C LEU A 37 36.51 18.42 14.69
N ASN A 38 36.44 19.69 14.27
CA ASN A 38 35.16 20.38 14.04
C ASN A 38 34.50 20.11 12.68
N MET A 39 35.22 19.62 11.67
CA MET A 39 34.67 19.44 10.30
C MET A 39 34.14 18.02 10.05
N ALA A 40 34.66 17.02 10.78
CA ALA A 40 34.22 15.64 10.67
C ALA A 40 32.85 15.38 11.34
N SER A 41 32.52 16.15 12.39
CA SER A 41 31.26 15.98 13.12
C SER A 41 30.05 16.42 12.29
N SER A 42 30.15 17.56 11.57
CA SER A 42 29.05 18.09 10.74
C SER A 42 28.64 17.14 9.61
N ASN A 43 29.61 16.51 8.94
CA ASN A 43 29.33 15.54 7.87
C ASN A 43 28.73 14.24 8.41
N PHE A 44 29.12 13.84 9.62
CA PHE A 44 28.53 12.68 10.30
C PHE A 44 27.08 12.94 10.72
N PHE A 45 26.76 14.14 11.23
CA PHE A 45 25.37 14.54 11.53
C PHE A 45 24.49 14.62 10.29
N LEU A 46 25.01 15.15 9.18
CA LEU A 46 24.28 15.20 7.92
C LEU A 46 24.05 13.80 7.33
N LEU A 47 25.05 12.91 7.41
CA LEU A 47 24.93 11.53 6.95
C LEU A 47 23.96 10.73 7.82
N THR A 48 24.00 10.88 9.14
CA THR A 48 23.05 10.21 10.05
C THR A 48 21.63 10.74 9.89
N ALA A 49 21.44 12.05 9.70
CA ALA A 49 20.14 12.63 9.36
C ALA A 49 19.62 12.11 8.01
N PHE A 50 20.50 12.00 7.00
CA PHE A 50 20.15 11.43 5.70
C PHE A 50 19.79 9.94 5.79
N ILE A 51 20.56 9.13 6.52
CA ILE A 51 20.24 7.71 6.75
C ILE A 51 18.92 7.56 7.52
N ALA A 52 18.67 8.38 8.53
CA ALA A 52 17.39 8.38 9.26
C ALA A 52 16.20 8.77 8.37
N LEU A 53 16.41 9.69 7.43
CA LEU A 53 15.41 10.10 6.43
C LEU A 53 15.16 9.01 5.37
N VAL A 54 16.17 8.22 5.01
CA VAL A 54 16.03 7.07 4.09
C VAL A 54 15.42 5.86 4.82
N ALA A 55 15.56 5.77 6.14
CA ALA A 55 14.99 4.71 6.96
C ALA A 55 13.49 4.86 7.21
N THR A 56 12.87 6.01 6.91
CA THR A 56 11.41 6.11 6.83
C THR A 56 10.92 5.46 5.54
N GLN A 57 10.92 4.12 5.53
CA GLN A 57 10.29 3.33 4.50
C GLN A 57 8.81 3.76 4.44
N ALA A 58 8.36 4.19 3.27
CA ALA A 58 6.95 4.46 3.04
C ALA A 58 6.17 3.15 3.20
N MET A 59 5.38 3.04 4.27
CA MET A 59 4.48 1.90 4.47
C MET A 59 3.35 2.00 3.44
N ALA A 60 3.41 1.17 2.39
CA ALA A 60 2.39 1.11 1.34
C ALA A 60 1.19 0.19 1.70
N SER A 61 1.28 -0.50 2.84
CA SER A 61 0.27 -1.41 3.40
C SER A 61 -0.04 -1.04 4.85
N ASP A 62 -1.01 -1.73 5.46
CA ASP A 62 -1.26 -1.63 6.90
C ASP A 62 0.05 -1.85 7.70
N PRO A 63 0.32 -1.05 8.74
CA PRO A 63 1.50 -1.25 9.59
C PRO A 63 1.46 -2.60 10.31
N SER A 64 2.61 -3.25 10.44
CA SER A 64 2.72 -4.47 11.26
C SER A 64 2.32 -4.20 12.71
N PRO A 65 1.65 -5.14 13.38
CA PRO A 65 1.33 -5.01 14.80
C PRO A 65 2.61 -5.00 15.64
N LEU A 66 2.61 -4.22 16.73
CA LEU A 66 3.74 -4.14 17.68
C LEU A 66 3.50 -4.94 18.97
N GLN A 67 2.35 -5.60 19.07
CA GLN A 67 1.91 -6.42 20.19
C GLN A 67 0.86 -7.43 19.67
N ASP A 68 0.53 -8.44 20.48
CA ASP A 68 -0.36 -9.53 20.07
C ASP A 68 -1.75 -9.07 19.61
N PHE A 69 -2.31 -8.06 20.27
CA PHE A 69 -3.60 -7.46 19.90
C PHE A 69 -3.69 -5.99 20.29
N CYS A 70 -4.52 -5.24 19.55
CA CYS A 70 -4.90 -3.86 19.87
C CYS A 70 -6.34 -3.65 19.40
N VAL A 71 -7.31 -4.05 20.21
CA VAL A 71 -8.74 -3.91 19.86
C VAL A 71 -9.08 -2.43 19.67
N ALA A 72 -9.70 -2.08 18.54
CA ALA A 72 -10.08 -0.69 18.25
C ALA A 72 -11.02 -0.12 19.32
N ASP A 73 -10.58 0.95 19.99
CA ASP A 73 -11.44 1.82 20.77
C ASP A 73 -12.08 2.87 19.86
N ARG A 74 -13.30 2.56 19.42
CA ARG A 74 -14.08 3.43 18.53
C ARG A 74 -14.74 4.61 19.24
N ASN A 75 -14.73 4.61 20.57
CA ASN A 75 -15.32 5.67 21.39
C ASN A 75 -14.26 6.69 21.85
N SER A 76 -12.97 6.37 21.63
CA SER A 76 -11.88 7.29 21.94
C SER A 76 -12.04 8.61 21.18
N PRO A 77 -11.90 9.77 21.85
CA PRO A 77 -11.86 11.07 21.17
C PRO A 77 -10.54 11.29 20.41
N VAL A 78 -9.52 10.45 20.67
CA VAL A 78 -8.19 10.57 20.06
C VAL A 78 -8.23 10.03 18.63
N ARG A 79 -7.65 10.77 17.69
CA ARG A 79 -7.50 10.35 16.30
C ARG A 79 -6.05 9.99 16.00
N VAL A 80 -5.86 8.80 15.45
CA VAL A 80 -4.56 8.27 14.99
C VAL A 80 -4.74 7.64 13.61
N ASN A 81 -3.65 7.22 12.96
CA ASN A 81 -3.76 6.36 11.79
C ASN A 81 -4.26 4.97 12.22
N GLY A 82 -5.48 4.60 11.81
CA GLY A 82 -6.19 3.44 12.36
C GLY A 82 -7.05 3.84 13.57
N PHE A 83 -6.96 3.09 14.66
CA PHE A 83 -7.72 3.33 15.90
C PHE A 83 -6.82 3.27 17.12
N PRO A 84 -7.06 4.12 18.15
CA PRO A 84 -6.51 3.88 19.48
C PRO A 84 -6.95 2.49 19.98
N CYS A 85 -6.12 1.86 20.82
CA CYS A 85 -6.46 0.57 21.42
C CYS A 85 -7.32 0.77 22.68
N LYS A 86 -8.24 -0.16 22.95
CA LYS A 86 -8.78 -0.36 24.30
C LYS A 86 -7.66 -0.74 25.27
N ASP A 87 -7.84 -0.46 26.56
CA ASP A 87 -6.99 -1.01 27.61
C ASP A 87 -7.08 -2.54 27.59
N ALA A 88 -5.94 -3.23 27.61
CA ALA A 88 -5.87 -4.68 27.51
C ALA A 88 -6.65 -5.39 28.63
N LYS A 89 -6.83 -4.75 29.79
CA LYS A 89 -7.62 -5.31 30.90
C LYS A 89 -9.13 -5.33 30.64
N ASP A 90 -9.60 -4.46 29.74
CA ASP A 90 -11.02 -4.29 29.39
C ASP A 90 -11.40 -5.10 28.13
N VAL A 91 -10.41 -5.69 27.46
CA VAL A 91 -10.59 -6.55 26.28
C VAL A 91 -11.14 -7.92 26.70
N ASN A 92 -12.10 -8.43 25.92
CA ASN A 92 -12.67 -9.76 26.13
C ASN A 92 -12.92 -10.50 24.80
N VAL A 93 -13.42 -11.73 24.88
CA VAL A 93 -13.61 -12.59 23.69
C VAL A 93 -14.58 -12.00 22.66
N ASP A 94 -15.57 -11.22 23.10
CA ASP A 94 -16.56 -10.62 22.20
C ASP A 94 -15.95 -9.51 21.33
N ASP A 95 -14.77 -8.97 21.69
CA ASP A 95 -14.04 -8.03 20.84
C ASP A 95 -13.43 -8.69 19.58
N PHE A 96 -13.23 -10.01 19.63
CA PHE A 96 -12.67 -10.83 18.55
C PHE A 96 -13.71 -11.70 17.87
N PHE A 97 -14.96 -11.67 18.33
CA PHE A 97 -16.05 -12.48 17.82
C PHE A 97 -17.15 -11.62 17.20
N LEU A 98 -17.63 -12.05 16.04
CA LEU A 98 -18.85 -11.51 15.45
C LEU A 98 -19.69 -12.66 14.90
N ALA A 99 -20.90 -12.82 15.43
CA ALA A 99 -21.92 -13.71 14.86
C ALA A 99 -22.45 -13.12 13.53
N ALA A 100 -21.61 -13.13 12.49
CA ALA A 100 -21.85 -12.41 11.24
C ALA A 100 -22.88 -13.06 10.31
N ASN A 101 -23.30 -14.30 10.58
CA ASN A 101 -24.22 -15.07 9.74
C ASN A 101 -23.76 -15.19 8.28
N LEU A 102 -22.45 -15.31 8.03
CA LEU A 102 -21.90 -15.45 6.68
C LEU A 102 -22.21 -16.82 6.03
N ASP A 103 -22.87 -17.73 6.73
CA ASP A 103 -23.41 -18.97 6.17
C ASP A 103 -24.73 -18.74 5.40
N LYS A 104 -25.45 -17.66 5.69
CA LYS A 104 -26.77 -17.38 5.14
C LYS A 104 -26.68 -16.56 3.86
N PRO A 105 -27.49 -16.87 2.82
CA PRO A 105 -27.62 -16.01 1.65
C PRO A 105 -28.15 -14.62 2.03
N MET A 106 -27.57 -13.59 1.44
CA MET A 106 -28.01 -12.20 1.62
C MET A 106 -28.97 -11.78 0.48
N ASP A 107 -29.86 -10.84 0.79
CA ASP A 107 -30.83 -10.31 -0.17
C ASP A 107 -30.15 -9.45 -1.25
N THR A 108 -30.16 -9.94 -2.49
CA THR A 108 -29.58 -9.30 -3.67
C THR A 108 -30.57 -8.41 -4.43
N THR A 109 -31.85 -8.43 -4.07
CA THR A 109 -32.91 -7.66 -4.76
C THR A 109 -32.88 -6.17 -4.42
N LYS A 110 -32.25 -5.81 -3.30
CA LYS A 110 -32.06 -4.42 -2.86
C LYS A 110 -31.05 -3.63 -3.68
N SER A 111 -30.26 -4.31 -4.51
CA SER A 111 -29.24 -3.70 -5.35
C SER A 111 -29.66 -3.82 -6.82
N LYS A 112 -29.66 -2.70 -7.56
CA LYS A 112 -29.85 -2.73 -9.02
C LYS A 112 -28.77 -3.53 -9.74
N ALA A 113 -27.59 -3.69 -9.13
CA ALA A 113 -26.53 -4.52 -9.66
C ALA A 113 -26.77 -6.03 -9.42
N GLY A 114 -27.78 -6.41 -8.63
CA GLY A 114 -28.11 -7.80 -8.34
C GLY A 114 -27.07 -8.50 -7.47
N SER A 115 -26.36 -7.77 -6.62
CA SER A 115 -25.39 -8.33 -5.67
C SER A 115 -25.47 -7.68 -4.29
N ASN A 116 -24.99 -8.39 -3.28
CA ASN A 116 -24.89 -7.90 -1.91
C ASN A 116 -23.49 -8.23 -1.37
N VAL A 117 -22.80 -7.23 -0.80
CA VAL A 117 -21.46 -7.37 -0.22
C VAL A 117 -21.56 -7.17 1.29
N THR A 118 -21.27 -8.23 2.04
CA THR A 118 -21.16 -8.18 3.51
C THR A 118 -19.68 -8.14 3.90
N LEU A 119 -19.15 -6.93 4.08
CA LEU A 119 -17.77 -6.68 4.51
C LEU A 119 -17.62 -6.77 6.03
N ILE A 120 -16.66 -7.57 6.49
CA ILE A 120 -16.17 -7.62 7.87
C ILE A 120 -14.78 -7.01 7.90
N ASN A 121 -14.74 -5.71 8.20
CA ASN A 121 -13.52 -4.94 8.42
C ASN A 121 -13.44 -4.50 9.90
N VAL A 122 -12.43 -3.71 10.25
CA VAL A 122 -12.23 -3.20 11.62
C VAL A 122 -13.44 -2.43 12.18
N MET A 123 -14.31 -1.88 11.32
CA MET A 123 -15.54 -1.20 11.74
C MET A 123 -16.66 -2.16 12.14
N LYS A 124 -16.57 -3.44 11.79
CA LYS A 124 -17.53 -4.49 12.16
C LYS A 124 -16.96 -5.40 13.24
N LEU A 125 -15.65 -5.66 13.21
CA LEU A 125 -14.96 -6.50 14.17
C LEU A 125 -13.71 -5.77 14.71
N ALA A 126 -13.82 -5.22 15.93
CA ALA A 126 -12.81 -4.32 16.50
C ALA A 126 -11.45 -4.99 16.73
N GLY A 127 -11.43 -6.31 16.95
CA GLY A 127 -10.22 -7.11 17.08
C GLY A 127 -9.36 -7.17 15.82
N LEU A 128 -9.85 -6.74 14.64
CA LEU A 128 -9.05 -6.68 13.41
C LEU A 128 -8.04 -5.53 13.38
N ASN A 129 -8.13 -4.58 14.32
CA ASN A 129 -7.25 -3.43 14.33
C ASN A 129 -5.78 -3.86 14.52
N THR A 130 -4.89 -3.25 13.73
CA THR A 130 -3.46 -3.56 13.55
C THR A 130 -3.12 -4.88 12.85
N LEU A 131 -4.10 -5.73 12.52
CA LEU A 131 -3.83 -7.08 12.00
C LEU A 131 -3.73 -7.17 10.47
N GLY A 132 -3.99 -6.08 9.75
CA GLY A 132 -3.74 -6.01 8.31
C GLY A 132 -4.64 -6.87 7.43
N ILE A 133 -5.78 -7.32 7.94
CA ILE A 133 -6.71 -8.20 7.20
C ILE A 133 -8.18 -7.84 7.40
N SER A 134 -8.98 -8.16 6.40
CA SER A 134 -10.46 -8.17 6.46
C SER A 134 -11.02 -9.22 5.51
N MET A 135 -12.33 -9.45 5.56
CA MET A 135 -13.00 -10.39 4.65
C MET A 135 -14.35 -9.86 4.20
N ALA A 136 -14.85 -10.35 3.08
CA ALA A 136 -16.21 -10.08 2.62
C ALA A 136 -16.88 -11.35 2.11
N ARG A 137 -18.18 -11.50 2.38
CA ARG A 137 -19.06 -12.40 1.62
C ARG A 137 -19.75 -11.61 0.52
N ILE A 138 -19.84 -12.19 -0.66
CA ILE A 138 -20.56 -11.60 -1.77
C ILE A 138 -21.57 -12.62 -2.32
N ASP A 139 -22.84 -12.22 -2.34
CA ASP A 139 -23.94 -12.97 -2.93
C ASP A 139 -24.35 -12.30 -4.25
N TYR A 140 -24.58 -13.10 -5.29
CA TYR A 140 -24.95 -12.65 -6.63
C TYR A 140 -26.27 -13.31 -7.05
N ALA A 141 -27.25 -12.50 -7.43
CA ALA A 141 -28.42 -12.97 -8.17
C ALA A 141 -28.00 -13.57 -9.52
N PRO A 142 -28.87 -14.33 -10.20
CA PRO A 142 -28.68 -14.60 -11.63
C PRO A 142 -28.49 -13.28 -12.38
N LYS A 143 -27.49 -13.20 -13.25
CA LYS A 143 -27.06 -11.96 -13.94
C LYS A 143 -26.65 -10.80 -13.03
N GLY A 144 -26.48 -11.04 -11.74
CA GLY A 144 -25.94 -10.07 -10.81
C GLY A 144 -24.45 -9.81 -11.03
N GLN A 145 -23.99 -8.62 -10.68
CA GLN A 145 -22.59 -8.25 -10.68
C GLN A 145 -22.21 -7.50 -9.42
N ASN A 146 -20.96 -7.64 -9.00
CA ASN A 146 -20.26 -6.63 -8.25
C ASN A 146 -19.56 -5.74 -9.29
N PRO A 147 -20.07 -4.51 -9.53
CA PRO A 147 -19.65 -3.67 -10.65
C PRO A 147 -18.14 -3.34 -10.63
N PRO A 148 -17.58 -2.78 -11.72
CA PRO A 148 -16.22 -2.27 -11.70
C PRO A 148 -15.92 -1.41 -10.48
N HIS A 149 -14.96 -1.83 -9.68
CA HIS A 149 -14.54 -1.16 -8.45
C HIS A 149 -13.05 -1.38 -8.19
N THR A 150 -12.52 -0.68 -7.19
CA THR A 150 -11.15 -0.88 -6.71
C THR A 150 -11.03 -0.75 -5.20
N HIS A 151 -10.04 -1.44 -4.63
CA HIS A 151 -9.61 -1.33 -3.24
C HIS A 151 -8.32 -0.51 -3.17
N PRO A 152 -8.36 0.76 -2.73
CA PRO A 152 -7.19 1.63 -2.75
C PRO A 152 -6.08 1.16 -1.80
N ARG A 153 -6.41 0.33 -0.80
CA ARG A 153 -5.49 -0.05 0.29
C ARG A 153 -5.34 -1.56 0.49
N ALA A 154 -5.89 -2.40 -0.39
CA ALA A 154 -5.76 -3.84 -0.24
C ALA A 154 -5.71 -4.58 -1.57
N THR A 155 -4.92 -5.65 -1.60
CA THR A 155 -5.10 -6.74 -2.55
C THR A 155 -6.25 -7.61 -2.06
N GLU A 156 -7.03 -8.16 -2.98
CA GLU A 156 -8.11 -9.11 -2.71
C GLU A 156 -7.78 -10.48 -3.29
N ILE A 157 -8.09 -11.54 -2.54
CA ILE A 157 -8.21 -12.90 -3.08
C ILE A 157 -9.63 -13.39 -2.86
N LEU A 158 -10.26 -13.88 -3.93
CA LEU A 158 -11.65 -14.34 -3.93
C LEU A 158 -11.72 -15.84 -4.22
N THR A 159 -12.56 -16.55 -3.47
CA THR A 159 -12.88 -17.97 -3.65
C THR A 159 -14.37 -18.12 -3.91
N VAL A 160 -14.75 -18.88 -4.95
CA VAL A 160 -16.17 -19.18 -5.22
C VAL A 160 -16.64 -20.31 -4.31
N LEU A 161 -17.70 -20.07 -3.54
CA LEU A 161 -18.33 -21.07 -2.69
C LEU A 161 -19.48 -21.81 -3.41
N GLU A 162 -20.20 -21.11 -4.28
CA GLU A 162 -21.34 -21.65 -5.04
C GLU A 162 -21.48 -20.97 -6.39
N GLY A 163 -22.00 -21.70 -7.37
CA GLY A 163 -22.26 -21.19 -8.73
C GLY A 163 -21.00 -21.01 -9.57
N ILE A 164 -21.07 -20.05 -10.49
CA ILE A 164 -19.99 -19.66 -11.40
C ILE A 164 -19.86 -18.15 -11.43
N LEU A 165 -18.64 -17.63 -11.56
CA LEU A 165 -18.38 -16.20 -11.67
C LEU A 165 -17.43 -15.91 -12.83
N TYR A 166 -17.83 -15.01 -13.72
CA TYR A 166 -16.92 -14.36 -14.66
C TYR A 166 -16.26 -13.17 -13.95
N VAL A 167 -14.95 -13.21 -13.78
CA VAL A 167 -14.20 -12.19 -13.04
C VAL A 167 -13.09 -11.61 -13.90
N GLY A 168 -12.63 -10.41 -13.53
CA GLY A 168 -11.39 -9.88 -14.09
C GLY A 168 -10.94 -8.55 -13.49
N PHE A 169 -9.68 -8.20 -13.79
CA PHE A 169 -9.11 -6.89 -13.49
C PHE A 169 -8.46 -6.29 -14.74
N VAL A 170 -8.34 -4.97 -14.73
CA VAL A 170 -7.70 -4.18 -15.79
C VAL A 170 -6.41 -3.57 -15.27
N THR A 171 -5.32 -3.67 -16.03
CA THR A 171 -4.06 -3.02 -15.67
C THR A 171 -4.18 -1.50 -15.71
N SER A 172 -3.32 -0.82 -14.95
CA SER A 172 -3.09 0.62 -15.12
C SER A 172 -2.63 0.95 -16.54
N ASN A 173 -2.57 2.25 -16.87
CA ASN A 173 -2.08 2.72 -18.16
C ASN A 173 -0.62 2.27 -18.33
N GLN A 174 -0.39 1.35 -19.26
CA GLN A 174 0.94 0.81 -19.51
C GLN A 174 1.73 1.73 -20.45
N ALA A 175 3.06 1.60 -20.48
CA ALA A 175 3.94 2.42 -21.32
C ALA A 175 3.67 2.24 -22.83
N ASN A 176 3.08 1.11 -23.23
CA ASN A 176 2.65 0.85 -24.61
C ASN A 176 1.28 1.47 -24.95
N GLY A 177 0.66 2.20 -24.02
CA GLY A 177 -0.65 2.84 -24.20
C GLY A 177 -1.85 1.92 -23.97
N GLU A 178 -1.65 0.67 -23.58
CA GLU A 178 -2.73 -0.30 -23.40
C GLU A 178 -3.20 -0.41 -21.95
N ASN A 179 -4.51 -0.63 -21.76
CA ASN A 179 -5.10 -1.15 -20.52
C ASN A 179 -5.51 -2.60 -20.78
N LYS A 180 -4.78 -3.57 -20.22
CA LYS A 180 -5.00 -4.99 -20.48
C LYS A 180 -5.99 -5.58 -19.49
N LEU A 181 -7.00 -6.28 -20.01
CA LEU A 181 -7.96 -7.04 -19.23
C LEU A 181 -7.48 -8.48 -19.00
N PHE A 182 -7.40 -8.90 -17.74
CA PHE A 182 -7.19 -10.29 -17.33
C PHE A 182 -8.48 -10.86 -16.78
N THR A 183 -9.00 -11.93 -17.38
CA THR A 183 -10.31 -12.51 -16.99
C THR A 183 -10.29 -14.03 -16.95
N LYS A 184 -11.23 -14.58 -16.17
CA LYS A 184 -11.49 -16.02 -16.08
C LYS A 184 -12.93 -16.27 -15.64
N THR A 185 -13.51 -17.38 -16.09
CA THR A 185 -14.71 -17.94 -15.45
C THR A 185 -14.28 -18.92 -14.38
N LEU A 186 -14.66 -18.63 -13.14
CA LEU A 186 -14.41 -19.43 -11.95
C LEU A 186 -15.61 -20.34 -11.67
N ASN A 187 -15.34 -21.57 -11.26
CA ASN A 187 -16.31 -22.52 -10.71
C ASN A 187 -16.16 -22.59 -9.19
N LYS A 188 -17.10 -23.24 -8.51
CA LYS A 188 -17.00 -23.56 -7.09
C LYS A 188 -15.63 -24.16 -6.73
N GLY A 189 -14.97 -23.56 -5.75
CA GLY A 189 -13.64 -23.94 -5.25
C GLY A 189 -12.48 -23.21 -5.95
N ASP A 190 -12.72 -22.58 -7.10
CA ASP A 190 -11.68 -21.82 -7.80
C ASP A 190 -11.38 -20.49 -7.08
N VAL A 191 -10.13 -20.03 -7.22
CA VAL A 191 -9.63 -18.78 -6.63
C VAL A 191 -9.13 -17.80 -7.68
N PHE A 192 -9.20 -16.51 -7.40
CA PHE A 192 -8.64 -15.45 -8.25
C PHE A 192 -8.16 -14.26 -7.41
N VAL A 193 -7.06 -13.64 -7.83
CA VAL A 193 -6.43 -12.52 -7.12
C VAL A 193 -6.65 -11.21 -7.88
N PHE A 194 -7.00 -10.16 -7.16
CA PHE A 194 -7.14 -8.79 -7.66
C PHE A 194 -6.07 -7.91 -7.01
N PRO A 195 -5.06 -7.44 -7.78
CA PRO A 195 -4.00 -6.60 -7.23
C PRO A 195 -4.52 -5.28 -6.67
N GLN A 196 -3.90 -4.80 -5.58
CA GLN A 196 -4.25 -3.55 -4.92
C GLN A 196 -4.37 -2.37 -5.91
N GLY A 197 -5.44 -1.60 -5.78
CA GLY A 197 -5.66 -0.38 -6.55
C GLY A 197 -6.03 -0.58 -8.02
N LEU A 198 -6.11 -1.82 -8.53
CA LEU A 198 -6.59 -2.08 -9.89
C LEU A 198 -8.12 -2.15 -9.94
N ILE A 199 -8.68 -1.69 -11.05
CA ILE A 199 -10.11 -1.81 -11.33
C ILE A 199 -10.41 -3.27 -11.65
N HIS A 200 -11.40 -3.84 -10.97
CA HIS A 200 -11.81 -5.22 -11.17
C HIS A 200 -13.32 -5.38 -10.95
N PHE A 201 -13.86 -6.52 -11.34
CA PHE A 201 -15.29 -6.83 -11.27
C PHE A 201 -15.54 -8.33 -11.13
N GLN A 202 -16.75 -8.67 -10.72
CA GLN A 202 -17.28 -10.03 -10.75
C GLN A 202 -18.71 -10.02 -11.29
N PHE A 203 -19.02 -10.96 -12.16
CA PHE A 203 -20.34 -11.11 -12.78
C PHE A 203 -20.78 -12.56 -12.70
N ASN A 204 -22.03 -12.80 -12.31
CA ASN A 204 -22.66 -14.11 -12.41
C ASN A 204 -23.27 -14.28 -13.81
N PRO A 205 -22.68 -15.07 -14.71
CA PRO A 205 -23.21 -15.25 -16.05
C PRO A 205 -24.43 -16.17 -16.11
N SER A 206 -24.80 -16.86 -15.02
CA SER A 206 -25.98 -17.72 -15.00
C SER A 206 -27.26 -16.91 -15.13
N TYR A 207 -28.25 -17.46 -15.86
CA TYR A 207 -29.57 -16.84 -16.04
C TYR A 207 -30.57 -17.19 -14.94
N ASP A 208 -30.34 -18.30 -14.24
CA ASP A 208 -31.31 -18.92 -13.34
C ASP A 208 -30.73 -19.30 -11.97
N LYS A 209 -29.40 -19.33 -11.82
CA LYS A 209 -28.75 -19.74 -10.57
C LYS A 209 -27.97 -18.59 -9.92
N PRO A 210 -28.05 -18.45 -8.59
CA PRO A 210 -27.20 -17.51 -7.87
C PRO A 210 -25.74 -18.00 -7.82
N ALA A 211 -24.84 -17.11 -7.39
CA ALA A 211 -23.47 -17.44 -7.05
C ALA A 211 -23.09 -16.82 -5.71
N VAL A 212 -22.11 -17.41 -5.03
CA VAL A 212 -21.61 -16.95 -3.73
C VAL A 212 -20.10 -17.02 -3.73
N ALA A 213 -19.45 -15.99 -3.19
CA ALA A 213 -18.01 -15.96 -3.00
C ALA A 213 -17.62 -15.40 -1.63
N ILE A 214 -16.42 -15.77 -1.17
CA ILE A 214 -15.73 -15.12 -0.06
C ILE A 214 -14.46 -14.49 -0.59
N ALA A 215 -14.23 -13.24 -0.18
CA ALA A 215 -13.03 -12.48 -0.42
C ALA A 215 -12.25 -12.28 0.88
N ALA A 216 -10.93 -12.40 0.84
CA ALA A 216 -10.03 -11.95 1.88
C ALA A 216 -9.20 -10.78 1.35
N LEU A 217 -9.00 -9.75 2.18
CA LEU A 217 -8.34 -8.51 1.78
C LEU A 217 -7.16 -8.21 2.70
N SER A 218 -6.06 -7.74 2.12
CA SER A 218 -4.80 -7.45 2.82
C SER A 218 -4.78 -6.10 3.56
N SER A 219 -5.89 -5.70 4.15
CA SER A 219 -5.99 -4.52 5.04
C SER A 219 -7.17 -4.66 5.98
N GLN A 220 -7.04 -4.15 7.20
CA GLN A 220 -8.13 -4.00 8.15
C GLN A 220 -9.23 -3.04 7.65
N ASN A 221 -8.88 -2.15 6.72
CA ASN A 221 -9.79 -1.18 6.11
C ASN A 221 -9.44 -0.97 4.62
N PRO A 222 -9.83 -1.92 3.74
CA PRO A 222 -9.42 -1.92 2.33
C PRO A 222 -9.93 -0.69 1.57
N GLY A 223 -11.08 -0.15 2.00
CA GLY A 223 -11.87 0.83 1.24
C GLY A 223 -12.44 0.22 -0.03
N ALA A 224 -13.45 0.84 -0.62
CA ALA A 224 -13.99 0.43 -1.91
C ALA A 224 -14.40 1.67 -2.70
N ILE A 225 -14.02 1.72 -3.97
CA ILE A 225 -14.41 2.77 -4.90
C ILE A 225 -15.13 2.09 -6.05
N THR A 226 -16.46 2.06 -6.00
CA THR A 226 -17.28 1.65 -7.16
C THR A 226 -17.18 2.73 -8.21
N ILE A 227 -16.65 2.40 -9.40
CA ILE A 227 -16.24 3.39 -10.40
C ILE A 227 -17.43 4.24 -10.85
N ALA A 228 -18.55 3.61 -11.20
CA ALA A 228 -19.73 4.35 -11.64
C ALA A 228 -20.30 5.27 -10.56
N ASN A 229 -20.36 4.81 -9.30
CA ASN A 229 -20.82 5.64 -8.18
C ASN A 229 -19.89 6.83 -7.92
N ALA A 230 -18.57 6.63 -7.97
CA ALA A 230 -17.62 7.71 -7.73
C ALA A 230 -17.64 8.76 -8.86
N VAL A 231 -17.73 8.31 -10.11
CA VAL A 231 -17.70 9.19 -11.29
C VAL A 231 -19.03 9.90 -11.51
N PHE A 232 -20.15 9.17 -11.45
CA PHE A 232 -21.47 9.70 -11.82
C PHE A 232 -22.41 9.96 -10.63
N GLY A 233 -22.09 9.44 -9.44
CA GLY A 233 -22.93 9.57 -8.23
C GLY A 233 -22.23 10.24 -7.05
N SER A 234 -21.13 10.95 -7.28
CA SER A 234 -20.44 11.72 -6.22
C SER A 234 -21.31 12.89 -5.74
N ASN A 235 -21.11 13.28 -4.47
CA ASN A 235 -21.76 14.44 -3.88
C ASN A 235 -20.72 15.38 -3.24
N PRO A 236 -20.53 16.61 -3.76
CA PRO A 236 -21.19 17.17 -4.94
C PRO A 236 -20.83 16.43 -6.25
N PRO A 237 -21.68 16.47 -7.29
CA PRO A 237 -21.41 15.80 -8.56
C PRO A 237 -20.22 16.42 -9.29
N ILE A 238 -19.45 15.59 -10.00
CA ILE A 238 -18.44 16.08 -10.95
C ILE A 238 -19.16 16.83 -12.08
N SER A 239 -18.64 17.99 -12.47
CA SER A 239 -19.19 18.80 -13.55
C SER A 239 -19.35 17.99 -14.84
N ASP A 240 -20.50 18.17 -15.49
CA ASP A 240 -20.83 17.61 -16.79
C ASP A 240 -19.82 18.05 -17.87
N ASP A 241 -19.26 19.25 -17.81
CA ASP A 241 -18.16 19.70 -18.69
C ASP A 241 -16.92 18.81 -18.56
N VAL A 242 -16.55 18.44 -17.33
CA VAL A 242 -15.39 17.58 -17.07
C VAL A 242 -15.65 16.17 -17.60
N LEU A 243 -16.81 15.60 -17.28
CA LEU A 243 -17.14 14.23 -17.67
C LEU A 243 -17.41 14.09 -19.16
N ALA A 244 -18.11 15.05 -19.79
CA ALA A 244 -18.36 15.03 -21.23
C ALA A 244 -17.04 15.04 -22.01
N LYS A 245 -16.07 15.84 -21.56
CA LYS A 245 -14.73 15.86 -22.16
C LYS A 245 -13.94 14.57 -21.88
N ALA A 246 -13.98 14.06 -20.66
CA ALA A 246 -13.26 12.85 -20.27
C ALA A 246 -13.77 11.59 -20.98
N PHE A 247 -15.08 11.46 -21.12
CA PHE A 247 -15.75 10.33 -21.77
C PHE A 247 -15.97 10.52 -23.28
N GLN A 248 -15.68 11.71 -23.81
CA GLN A 248 -15.84 12.07 -25.22
C GLN A 248 -17.28 11.90 -25.73
N VAL A 249 -18.23 12.30 -24.90
CA VAL A 249 -19.68 12.25 -25.17
C VAL A 249 -20.28 13.64 -25.00
N ASP A 250 -21.55 13.80 -25.40
CA ASP A 250 -22.29 15.01 -25.10
C ASP A 250 -22.72 15.08 -23.62
N LYS A 251 -23.05 16.29 -23.16
CA LYS A 251 -23.51 16.54 -21.78
C LYS A 251 -24.80 15.80 -21.45
N LYS A 252 -25.72 15.58 -22.40
CA LYS A 252 -26.99 14.89 -22.14
C LYS A 252 -26.75 13.42 -21.78
N ALA A 253 -25.75 12.78 -22.39
CA ALA A 253 -25.34 11.44 -22.02
C ALA A 253 -24.79 11.40 -20.58
N VAL A 254 -24.01 12.41 -20.17
CA VAL A 254 -23.52 12.53 -18.79
C VAL A 254 -24.67 12.77 -17.82
N ASP A 255 -25.55 13.73 -18.10
CA ASP A 255 -26.71 14.05 -17.27
C ASP A 255 -27.59 12.80 -17.06
N TRP A 256 -27.80 12.02 -18.13
CA TRP A 256 -28.52 10.76 -18.06
C TRP A 256 -27.83 9.73 -17.17
N LEU A 257 -26.50 9.57 -17.27
CA LEU A 257 -25.72 8.68 -16.41
C LEU A 257 -25.78 9.12 -14.94
N GLN A 258 -25.61 10.41 -14.65
CA GLN A 258 -25.69 10.96 -13.30
C GLN A 258 -27.09 10.76 -12.69
N ALA A 259 -28.14 10.92 -13.49
CA ALA A 259 -29.52 10.68 -13.05
C ALA A 259 -29.76 9.22 -12.59
N GLN A 260 -29.01 8.23 -13.11
CA GLN A 260 -29.15 6.82 -12.67
C GLN A 260 -28.76 6.61 -11.20
N PHE A 261 -27.96 7.51 -10.63
CA PHE A 261 -27.43 7.42 -9.27
C PHE A 261 -28.10 8.42 -8.31
N TRP A 262 -28.90 9.36 -8.81
CA TRP A 262 -29.61 10.36 -8.02
C TRP A 262 -30.85 9.79 -7.30
N GLU A 263 -31.43 8.70 -7.83
CA GLU A 263 -32.55 7.99 -7.20
C GLU A 263 -32.12 6.60 -6.66
N ASN A 264 -31.94 6.55 -5.34
CA ASN A 264 -31.94 5.34 -4.49
C ASN A 264 -30.76 4.35 -4.61
N ASN A 265 -29.53 4.77 -4.31
CA ASN A 265 -28.43 3.84 -3.99
C ASN A 265 -27.82 4.07 -2.59
N HIS A 266 -28.52 4.76 -1.69
CA HIS A 266 -28.15 4.85 -0.28
C HIS A 266 -28.87 3.75 0.52
N ASN A 267 -28.28 2.55 0.51
CA ASN A 267 -28.51 1.53 1.54
C ASN A 267 -27.22 1.33 2.32
#